data_AF-A0AAX3S7Q7-F1
#
_entry.id   AF-A0AAX3S7Q7-F1
#
_cell.length_a   1.000
_cell.length_b   1.000
_cell.length_c   1.000
_cell.angle_alpha   90.00
_cell.angle_beta   90.00
_cell.angle_gamma   90.00
#
_symmetry.space_group_name_H-M   'P 1'
#
loop_
_entity.id
_entity.type
_entity.pdbx_description
1 polymer ?
#
loop_
_entity_poly.entity_id
_entity_poly.type
_entity_poly.pdbx_seq_one_letter_code
_entity_poly.pdbx_strand_id
1 'polypeptide(L)'
;MSFFIKHTCVGMATFSLLVAGPSFASTERLETELTALFADGELSIGDVSKAMLRDRFTAEDIMYDSPEGERLKIERYIVIGNYDNPDEVRVEGIRVEDSLTELLLLSMDSAVFGEPGMAVFNDEAVQQAPLNIASLSIDNFTLDLDSELASEMLYELGIQQAPGRLEIAEVRGKAISADALGMLEFSGVAMHGEDLGDLGSGSFIIDRIRFEDLRGMQGQQEEHLGAMLLENMAIESDVLVATLDRLRVDSDFKDGEGGVWIETLELDLNRMIALAPPSERTEMRMISNVLTDGSGKLVLDAHFEGRWDEQESHSVLGGDIRITIRDAMGLSFNYDLPVVLPKNATPMDALRDTRLLDAATLLGGDLALTLNDEGLLSRLVTLGATMEGISEAQLIEQARTQAKGFGMMFGPEAQSVMMGMVELLEGSASQLMLNITLPAESNLQTYAEDPLGLPGQLSLQVETR
;
A
#
# COMPACT_ATOMS: atom_id res chain seq x y z
N MET A 1 10.85 -4.23 -2.90
CA MET A 1 9.76 -5.22 -3.05
C MET A 1 10.08 -6.31 -4.08
N SER A 2 11.32 -6.38 -4.59
CA SER A 2 11.82 -7.33 -5.60
C SER A 2 11.79 -8.84 -5.27
N PHE A 3 11.44 -9.27 -4.05
CA PHE A 3 11.44 -10.69 -3.69
C PHE A 3 10.04 -11.36 -3.68
N PHE A 4 8.97 -10.57 -3.56
CA PHE A 4 7.59 -11.07 -3.48
C PHE A 4 7.15 -11.88 -4.71
N ILE A 5 7.75 -11.61 -5.88
CA ILE A 5 7.47 -12.31 -7.15
C ILE A 5 8.45 -13.47 -7.40
N LYS A 6 9.58 -13.52 -6.68
CA LYS A 6 10.49 -14.67 -6.76
C LYS A 6 9.96 -15.89 -5.99
N HIS A 7 9.12 -15.67 -4.98
CA HIS A 7 8.68 -16.72 -4.06
C HIS A 7 7.17 -17.00 -4.10
N THR A 8 6.36 -16.32 -4.93
CA THR A 8 5.00 -16.86 -5.27
C THR A 8 5.06 -18.09 -6.20
N CYS A 9 6.27 -18.63 -6.41
CA CYS A 9 6.59 -19.94 -6.98
C CYS A 9 7.13 -20.91 -5.91
N VAL A 10 6.63 -20.89 -4.67
CA VAL A 10 6.94 -22.00 -3.74
C VAL A 10 6.45 -23.29 -4.39
N GLY A 11 7.41 -24.16 -4.74
CA GLY A 11 7.15 -25.53 -5.17
C GLY A 11 7.39 -25.86 -6.65
N MET A 12 8.41 -25.32 -7.31
CA MET A 12 9.08 -26.07 -8.39
C MET A 12 10.57 -26.18 -8.07
N ALA A 13 10.87 -27.02 -7.08
CA ALA A 13 12.22 -27.39 -6.70
C ALA A 13 12.73 -28.53 -7.60
N THR A 14 13.89 -28.25 -8.26
CA THR A 14 15.02 -29.14 -8.58
C THR A 14 14.76 -30.34 -9.55
N PHE A 15 15.68 -30.99 -10.28
CA PHE A 15 16.95 -30.70 -10.98
C PHE A 15 17.10 -31.69 -12.20
N SER A 16 17.77 -31.25 -13.28
CA SER A 16 18.63 -32.02 -14.24
C SER A 16 18.08 -32.82 -15.46
N LEU A 17 18.47 -32.29 -16.64
CA LEU A 17 19.15 -32.91 -17.81
C LEU A 17 18.35 -33.47 -19.02
N LEU A 18 18.42 -32.69 -20.12
CA LEU A 18 18.79 -33.06 -21.49
C LEU A 18 18.17 -34.34 -22.11
N VAL A 19 17.15 -34.18 -22.96
CA VAL A 19 17.11 -34.79 -24.32
C VAL A 19 16.32 -33.89 -25.28
N ALA A 20 17.00 -33.29 -26.25
CA ALA A 20 16.36 -32.73 -27.43
C ALA A 20 15.85 -33.86 -28.33
N GLY A 21 14.53 -34.05 -28.38
CA GLY A 21 13.83 -34.91 -29.32
C GLY A 21 13.02 -34.09 -30.34
N PRO A 22 12.83 -34.57 -31.58
CA PRO A 22 12.18 -33.79 -32.62
C PRO A 22 10.68 -33.56 -32.33
N SER A 23 10.26 -32.33 -32.59
CA SER A 23 8.89 -31.81 -32.66
C SER A 23 7.83 -32.85 -33.10
N PHE A 24 7.03 -33.28 -32.12
CA PHE A 24 5.66 -33.74 -32.34
C PHE A 24 4.76 -33.01 -31.35
N ALA A 25 3.77 -32.25 -31.83
CA ALA A 25 2.68 -31.71 -31.02
C ALA A 25 1.68 -32.84 -30.69
N SER A 26 2.17 -33.86 -29.98
CA SER A 26 1.45 -35.06 -29.55
C SER A 26 1.16 -35.01 -28.04
N THR A 27 0.17 -35.78 -27.60
CA THR A 27 -0.12 -36.02 -26.17
C THR A 27 1.11 -36.52 -25.41
N GLU A 28 1.95 -37.33 -26.06
CA GLU A 28 3.23 -37.81 -25.52
C GLU A 28 4.19 -36.67 -25.15
N ARG A 29 4.16 -35.53 -25.87
CA ARG A 29 4.99 -34.37 -25.55
C ARG A 29 4.50 -33.69 -24.27
N LEU A 30 3.19 -33.51 -24.11
CA LEU A 30 2.60 -32.96 -22.88
C LEU A 30 2.93 -33.85 -21.67
N GLU A 31 2.74 -35.15 -21.81
CA GLU A 31 3.08 -36.12 -20.77
C GLU A 31 4.57 -36.09 -20.41
N THR A 32 5.45 -36.01 -21.42
CA THR A 32 6.91 -35.93 -21.21
C THR A 32 7.31 -34.63 -20.54
N GLU A 33 6.75 -33.49 -20.96
CA GLU A 33 7.06 -32.17 -20.39
C GLU A 33 6.54 -32.04 -18.95
N LEU A 34 5.34 -32.57 -18.64
CA LEU A 34 4.84 -32.65 -17.26
C LEU A 34 5.67 -33.61 -16.42
N THR A 35 6.07 -34.76 -16.95
CA THR A 35 6.94 -35.71 -16.24
C THR A 35 8.30 -35.10 -15.95
N ALA A 36 8.86 -34.33 -16.88
CA ALA A 36 10.11 -33.61 -16.67
C ALA A 36 9.99 -32.53 -15.60
N LEU A 37 8.82 -31.90 -15.46
CA LEU A 37 8.56 -30.87 -14.46
C LEU A 37 8.63 -31.41 -13.02
N PHE A 38 8.23 -32.67 -12.83
CA PHE A 38 8.10 -33.33 -11.53
C PHE A 38 9.13 -34.45 -11.31
N ALA A 39 10.29 -34.36 -11.97
CA ALA A 39 11.28 -35.44 -12.03
C ALA A 39 11.92 -35.81 -10.68
N ASP A 40 11.85 -34.91 -9.69
CA ASP A 40 12.46 -35.09 -8.36
C ASP A 40 11.58 -35.85 -7.36
N GLY A 41 10.33 -36.18 -7.72
CA GLY A 41 9.39 -36.93 -6.88
C GLY A 41 8.66 -38.07 -7.60
N GLU A 42 7.55 -38.55 -7.03
CA GLU A 42 6.71 -39.59 -7.65
C GLU A 42 5.52 -38.93 -8.34
N LEU A 43 5.51 -38.95 -9.68
CA LEU A 43 4.42 -38.42 -10.51
C LEU A 43 3.53 -39.54 -11.03
N SER A 44 2.22 -39.32 -10.96
CA SER A 44 1.20 -40.10 -11.66
C SER A 44 0.28 -39.18 -12.46
N ILE A 45 -0.07 -39.60 -13.69
CA ILE A 45 -1.00 -38.92 -14.58
C ILE A 45 -2.06 -39.95 -15.00
N GLY A 46 -3.35 -39.60 -14.88
CA GLY A 46 -4.46 -40.51 -15.16
C GLY A 46 -4.69 -40.76 -16.66
N ASP A 47 -5.08 -39.72 -17.39
CA ASP A 47 -5.30 -39.76 -18.84
C ASP A 47 -4.72 -38.52 -19.53
N VAL A 48 -4.21 -38.69 -20.75
CA VAL A 48 -3.73 -37.58 -21.59
C VAL A 48 -4.38 -37.69 -22.96
N SER A 49 -5.23 -36.71 -23.28
CA SER A 49 -6.05 -36.71 -24.48
C SER A 49 -5.87 -35.46 -25.34
N LYS A 50 -6.14 -35.61 -26.64
CA LYS A 50 -6.19 -34.50 -27.61
C LYS A 50 -7.55 -34.45 -28.27
N ALA A 51 -8.18 -33.28 -28.29
CA ALA A 51 -9.44 -33.09 -29.00
C ALA A 51 -9.23 -33.19 -30.52
N MET A 52 -10.08 -33.96 -31.22
CA MET A 52 -9.92 -34.22 -32.66
C MET A 52 -10.23 -33.02 -33.57
N LEU A 53 -10.99 -32.04 -33.08
CA LEU A 53 -11.52 -30.90 -33.87
C LEU A 53 -11.07 -29.54 -33.35
N ARG A 54 -10.43 -29.49 -32.19
CA ARG A 54 -9.92 -28.28 -31.55
C ARG A 54 -8.47 -28.55 -31.18
N ASP A 55 -7.58 -27.60 -31.42
CA ASP A 55 -6.22 -27.67 -30.90
C ASP A 55 -6.30 -27.51 -29.38
N ARG A 56 -6.57 -28.62 -28.70
CA ARG A 56 -6.73 -28.73 -27.25
C ARG A 56 -6.12 -30.04 -26.77
N PHE A 57 -5.24 -29.92 -25.80
CA PHE A 57 -4.62 -31.04 -25.07
C PHE A 57 -5.11 -31.00 -23.64
N THR A 58 -5.35 -32.16 -23.04
CA THR A 58 -5.85 -32.25 -21.67
C THR A 58 -5.18 -33.42 -20.96
N ALA A 59 -4.55 -33.16 -19.83
CA ALA A 59 -4.10 -34.17 -18.88
C ALA A 59 -5.02 -34.12 -17.64
N GLU A 60 -5.48 -35.27 -17.19
CA GLU A 60 -6.43 -35.42 -16.06
C GLU A 60 -5.79 -36.21 -14.92
N ASP A 61 -6.24 -35.93 -13.70
CA ASP A 61 -5.84 -36.62 -12.47
C ASP A 61 -4.32 -36.68 -12.28
N ILE A 62 -3.68 -35.51 -12.29
CA ILE A 62 -2.23 -35.39 -12.04
C ILE A 62 -2.01 -35.37 -10.53
N MET A 63 -1.12 -36.23 -10.05
CA MET A 63 -0.76 -36.33 -8.64
C MET A 63 0.75 -36.47 -8.51
N TYR A 64 1.34 -35.60 -7.69
CA TYR A 64 2.76 -35.52 -7.42
C TYR A 64 3.02 -35.58 -5.92
N ASP A 65 3.86 -36.52 -5.49
CA ASP A 65 4.36 -36.62 -4.13
C ASP A 65 5.78 -36.01 -4.06
N SER A 66 5.91 -34.89 -3.35
CA SER A 66 7.18 -34.19 -3.11
C SER A 66 8.06 -34.98 -2.12
N PRO A 67 9.40 -34.99 -2.32
CA PRO A 67 10.36 -35.47 -1.33
C PRO A 67 10.25 -34.78 0.04
N GLU A 68 9.74 -33.56 0.09
CA GLU A 68 9.56 -32.76 1.31
C GLU A 68 8.33 -33.19 2.14
N GLY A 69 7.51 -34.11 1.61
CA GLY A 69 6.35 -34.65 2.33
C GLY A 69 5.03 -33.95 1.99
N GLU A 70 4.96 -33.23 0.89
CA GLU A 70 3.74 -32.60 0.38
C GLU A 70 3.20 -33.38 -0.82
N ARG A 71 1.88 -33.35 -1.03
CA ARG A 71 1.20 -33.95 -2.17
C ARG A 71 0.44 -32.89 -2.96
N LEU A 72 0.83 -32.68 -4.21
CA LEU A 72 0.11 -31.87 -5.18
C LEU A 72 -0.90 -32.73 -5.94
N LYS A 73 -2.14 -32.26 -6.05
CA LYS A 73 -3.20 -32.81 -6.88
C LYS A 73 -3.71 -31.74 -7.84
N ILE A 74 -3.87 -32.09 -9.10
CA ILE A 74 -4.48 -31.26 -10.15
C ILE A 74 -5.52 -32.11 -10.87
N GLU A 75 -6.77 -31.65 -10.88
CA GLU A 75 -7.85 -32.37 -11.57
C GLU A 75 -7.66 -32.34 -13.09
N ARG A 76 -7.36 -31.16 -13.66
CA ARG A 76 -7.18 -31.00 -15.11
C ARG A 76 -6.11 -29.98 -15.46
N TYR A 77 -5.25 -30.33 -16.41
CA TYR A 77 -4.31 -29.44 -17.08
C TYR A 77 -4.67 -29.35 -18.56
N ILE A 78 -5.05 -28.17 -19.04
CA ILE A 78 -5.62 -27.96 -20.37
C ILE A 78 -4.77 -26.94 -21.12
N VAL A 79 -4.29 -27.31 -22.30
CA VAL A 79 -3.59 -26.42 -23.23
C VAL A 79 -4.49 -26.18 -24.44
N ILE A 80 -4.77 -24.92 -24.76
CA ILE A 80 -5.65 -24.50 -25.86
C ILE A 80 -4.83 -23.70 -26.87
N GLY A 81 -5.01 -24.01 -28.16
CA GLY A 81 -4.32 -23.38 -29.27
C GLY A 81 -3.06 -24.14 -29.68
N ASN A 82 -2.14 -23.44 -30.35
CA ASN A 82 -0.89 -24.01 -30.80
C ASN A 82 0.00 -24.40 -29.61
N TYR A 83 0.40 -25.68 -29.50
CA TYR A 83 1.20 -26.15 -28.37
C TYR A 83 2.50 -25.35 -28.14
N ASP A 84 3.17 -24.93 -29.22
CA ASP A 84 4.43 -24.17 -29.11
C ASP A 84 4.21 -22.68 -28.76
N ASN A 85 2.98 -22.18 -28.87
CA ASN A 85 2.59 -20.81 -28.52
C ASN A 85 1.07 -20.79 -28.24
N PRO A 86 0.65 -21.31 -27.07
CA PRO A 86 -0.77 -21.54 -26.79
C PRO A 86 -1.51 -20.23 -26.62
N ASP A 87 -2.79 -20.26 -26.97
CA ASP A 87 -3.71 -19.14 -26.75
C ASP A 87 -4.09 -19.05 -25.26
N GLU A 88 -4.22 -20.21 -24.60
CA GLU A 88 -4.57 -20.32 -23.18
C GLU A 88 -4.00 -21.62 -22.59
N VAL A 89 -3.49 -21.54 -21.36
CA VAL A 89 -3.21 -22.70 -20.50
C VAL A 89 -4.07 -22.59 -19.25
N ARG A 90 -4.75 -23.67 -18.88
CA ARG A 90 -5.66 -23.72 -17.74
C ARG A 90 -5.34 -24.89 -16.85
N VAL A 91 -5.29 -24.64 -15.55
CA VAL A 91 -5.10 -25.64 -14.50
C VAL A 91 -6.31 -25.58 -13.58
N GLU A 92 -7.01 -26.68 -13.39
CA GLU A 92 -8.24 -26.75 -12.60
C GLU A 92 -8.08 -27.74 -11.43
N GLY A 93 -8.67 -27.39 -10.28
CA GLY A 93 -8.71 -28.22 -9.08
C GLY A 93 -7.33 -28.46 -8.47
N ILE A 94 -6.58 -27.38 -8.21
CA ILE A 94 -5.24 -27.42 -7.62
C ILE A 94 -5.37 -27.57 -6.11
N ARG A 95 -4.72 -28.58 -5.54
CA ARG A 95 -4.68 -28.81 -4.09
C ARG A 95 -3.29 -29.27 -3.66
N VAL A 96 -2.76 -28.66 -2.61
CA VAL A 96 -1.53 -29.10 -1.94
C VAL A 96 -1.90 -29.55 -0.55
N GLU A 97 -1.54 -30.78 -0.23
CA GLU A 97 -1.87 -31.44 1.04
C GLU A 97 -0.59 -31.96 1.70
N ASP A 98 -0.53 -31.96 3.02
CA ASP A 98 0.51 -32.68 3.75
C ASP A 98 0.33 -34.20 3.52
N SER A 99 1.37 -34.89 3.07
CA SER A 99 1.30 -36.29 2.65
C SER A 99 1.04 -37.27 3.80
N LEU A 100 1.33 -36.87 5.05
CA LEU A 100 1.19 -37.71 6.24
C LEU A 100 -0.17 -37.54 6.91
N THR A 101 -0.71 -36.33 6.89
CA THR A 101 -1.92 -35.92 7.62
C THR A 101 -3.11 -35.64 6.72
N GLU A 102 -2.89 -35.50 5.41
CA GLU A 102 -3.88 -35.07 4.41
C GLU A 102 -4.50 -33.70 4.71
N LEU A 103 -3.82 -32.88 5.53
CA LEU A 103 -4.25 -31.51 5.80
C LEU A 103 -4.05 -30.66 4.54
N LEU A 104 -5.07 -29.88 4.19
CA LEU A 104 -5.05 -28.99 3.03
C LEU A 104 -4.23 -27.74 3.37
N LEU A 105 -3.08 -27.59 2.74
CA LEU A 105 -2.17 -26.46 2.94
C LEU A 105 -2.50 -25.32 1.98
N LEU A 106 -2.86 -25.66 0.74
CA LEU A 106 -3.21 -24.70 -0.30
C LEU A 106 -4.26 -25.28 -1.25
N SER A 107 -5.18 -24.45 -1.74
CA SER A 107 -6.09 -24.82 -2.83
C SER A 107 -6.40 -23.66 -3.76
N MET A 108 -6.65 -23.97 -5.02
CA MET A 108 -7.20 -23.04 -6.02
C MET A 108 -8.17 -23.79 -6.92
N ASP A 109 -9.31 -23.20 -7.25
CA ASP A 109 -10.29 -23.83 -8.12
C ASP A 109 -9.83 -23.84 -9.57
N SER A 110 -9.26 -22.71 -10.02
CA SER A 110 -8.80 -22.53 -11.39
C SER A 110 -7.65 -21.54 -11.46
N ALA A 111 -6.69 -21.80 -12.35
CA ALA A 111 -5.66 -20.87 -12.77
C ALA A 111 -5.61 -20.85 -14.31
N VAL A 112 -5.85 -19.68 -14.90
CA VAL A 112 -5.92 -19.45 -16.35
C VAL A 112 -4.82 -18.47 -16.75
N PHE A 113 -3.97 -18.91 -17.68
CA PHE A 113 -2.89 -18.13 -18.26
C PHE A 113 -3.21 -17.87 -19.74
N GLY A 114 -3.43 -16.61 -20.08
CA GLY A 114 -3.71 -16.16 -21.46
C GLY A 114 -2.43 -15.80 -22.20
N GLU A 115 -2.30 -16.35 -23.41
CA GLU A 115 -1.13 -16.23 -24.28
C GLU A 115 0.22 -16.43 -23.55
N PRO A 116 0.43 -17.53 -22.79
CA PRO A 116 1.61 -17.67 -21.93
C PRO A 116 2.92 -17.95 -22.69
N GLY A 117 2.87 -18.07 -24.03
CA GLY A 117 4.03 -18.32 -24.89
C GLY A 117 4.59 -19.75 -24.84
N MET A 118 4.16 -20.57 -23.88
CA MET A 118 4.53 -21.97 -23.74
C MET A 118 3.42 -22.80 -23.09
N ALA A 119 3.35 -24.09 -23.46
CA ALA A 119 2.34 -25.02 -22.95
C ALA A 119 2.60 -25.51 -21.52
N VAL A 120 3.88 -25.63 -21.12
CA VAL A 120 4.30 -26.09 -19.78
C VAL A 120 5.38 -25.13 -19.29
N PHE A 121 5.19 -24.57 -18.09
CA PHE A 121 6.12 -23.65 -17.46
C PHE A 121 7.22 -24.44 -16.75
N ASN A 122 8.45 -24.39 -17.24
CA ASN A 122 9.61 -24.94 -16.53
C ASN A 122 10.60 -23.81 -16.20
N ASP A 123 11.41 -24.00 -15.16
CA ASP A 123 12.31 -22.95 -14.65
C ASP A 123 13.31 -22.44 -15.69
N GLU A 124 13.86 -23.33 -16.52
CA GLU A 124 14.76 -22.92 -17.60
C GLU A 124 14.06 -22.03 -18.63
N ALA A 125 12.82 -22.33 -19.00
CA ALA A 125 12.04 -21.52 -19.93
C ALA A 125 11.60 -20.18 -19.31
N VAL A 126 11.27 -20.17 -18.02
CA VAL A 126 10.96 -18.95 -17.26
C VAL A 126 12.20 -18.05 -17.12
N GLN A 127 13.39 -18.62 -17.04
CA GLN A 127 14.66 -17.87 -16.94
C GLN A 127 15.26 -17.46 -18.29
N GLN A 128 15.03 -18.23 -19.37
CA GLN A 128 15.70 -18.03 -20.66
C GLN A 128 14.86 -17.25 -21.69
N ALA A 129 13.53 -17.28 -21.58
CA ALA A 129 12.64 -16.45 -22.40
C ALA A 129 12.06 -15.33 -21.54
N PRO A 130 11.77 -14.14 -22.10
CA PRO A 130 10.93 -13.19 -21.40
C PRO A 130 9.55 -13.85 -21.27
N LEU A 131 9.27 -14.44 -20.10
CA LEU A 131 7.94 -14.86 -19.72
C LEU A 131 7.04 -13.65 -19.97
N ASN A 132 6.06 -13.80 -20.84
CA ASN A 132 5.10 -12.75 -21.18
C ASN A 132 3.74 -13.41 -21.15
N ILE A 133 2.99 -13.15 -20.09
CA ILE A 133 1.63 -13.65 -19.91
C ILE A 133 0.70 -12.46 -20.12
N ALA A 134 -0.13 -12.52 -21.17
CA ALA A 134 -1.03 -11.42 -21.50
C ALA A 134 -2.09 -11.21 -20.41
N SER A 135 -2.59 -12.30 -19.83
CA SER A 135 -3.54 -12.26 -18.71
C SER A 135 -3.39 -13.45 -17.77
N LEU A 136 -3.64 -13.22 -16.48
CA LEU A 136 -3.74 -14.24 -15.44
C LEU A 136 -5.12 -14.12 -14.76
N SER A 137 -5.74 -15.26 -14.48
CA SER A 137 -6.92 -15.36 -13.61
C SER A 137 -6.73 -16.54 -12.66
N ILE A 138 -6.89 -16.34 -11.36
CA ILE A 138 -6.90 -17.41 -10.36
C ILE A 138 -8.17 -17.26 -9.54
N ASP A 139 -8.92 -18.35 -9.39
CA ASP A 139 -10.18 -18.36 -8.65
C ASP A 139 -10.04 -19.14 -7.34
N ASN A 140 -10.62 -18.59 -6.27
CA ASN A 140 -10.75 -19.22 -4.94
C ASN A 140 -9.42 -19.76 -4.40
N PHE A 141 -8.42 -18.90 -4.33
CA PHE A 141 -7.15 -19.22 -3.67
C PHE A 141 -7.38 -19.31 -2.16
N THR A 142 -6.90 -20.39 -1.55
CA THR A 142 -6.90 -20.57 -0.10
C THR A 142 -5.53 -21.07 0.37
N LEU A 143 -5.06 -20.54 1.49
CA LEU A 143 -3.79 -20.89 2.12
C LEU A 143 -4.00 -21.08 3.63
N ASP A 144 -3.50 -22.19 4.17
CA ASP A 144 -3.38 -22.42 5.60
C ASP A 144 -2.15 -21.70 6.14
N LEU A 145 -2.33 -20.78 7.08
CA LEU A 145 -1.27 -19.95 7.63
C LEU A 145 -0.34 -20.70 8.59
N ASP A 146 -0.76 -21.87 9.08
CA ASP A 146 0.07 -22.75 9.93
C ASP A 146 1.07 -23.59 9.10
N SER A 147 0.97 -23.54 7.77
CA SER A 147 1.83 -24.32 6.87
C SER A 147 3.25 -23.74 6.74
N GLU A 148 4.23 -24.60 6.44
CA GLU A 148 5.58 -24.16 6.04
C GLU A 148 5.54 -23.33 4.75
N LEU A 149 4.67 -23.69 3.80
CA LEU A 149 4.38 -22.93 2.58
C LEU A 149 3.99 -21.47 2.88
N ALA A 150 3.07 -21.28 3.82
CA ALA A 150 2.65 -19.93 4.22
C ALA A 150 3.78 -19.15 4.89
N SER A 151 4.62 -19.81 5.69
CA SER A 151 5.78 -19.17 6.30
C SER A 151 6.70 -18.57 5.25
N GLU A 152 6.96 -19.27 4.15
CA GLU A 152 7.83 -18.76 3.09
C GLU A 152 7.19 -17.59 2.33
N MET A 153 5.89 -17.71 2.01
CA MET A 153 5.16 -16.69 1.25
C MET A 153 4.93 -15.39 2.05
N LEU A 154 4.79 -15.48 3.37
CA LEU A 154 4.38 -14.36 4.22
C LEU A 154 5.50 -13.80 5.09
N TYR A 155 6.69 -14.43 5.08
CA TYR A 155 7.87 -13.95 5.81
C TYR A 155 8.18 -12.48 5.54
N GLU A 156 8.07 -12.05 4.28
CA GLU A 156 8.33 -10.66 3.86
C GLU A 156 7.27 -9.66 4.31
N LEU A 157 6.05 -10.13 4.61
CA LEU A 157 5.01 -9.30 5.20
C LEU A 157 5.17 -9.19 6.72
N GLY A 158 6.20 -9.81 7.30
CA GLY A 158 6.44 -9.82 8.74
C GLY A 158 5.44 -10.68 9.52
N ILE A 159 4.60 -11.47 8.82
CA ILE A 159 3.68 -12.41 9.43
C ILE A 159 4.46 -13.69 9.72
N GLN A 160 4.66 -13.98 11.01
CA GLN A 160 5.24 -15.26 11.43
C GLN A 160 4.20 -16.37 11.27
N GLN A 161 4.65 -17.64 11.26
CA GLN A 161 3.72 -18.77 11.31
C GLN A 161 2.74 -18.59 12.46
N ALA A 162 1.46 -18.56 12.09
CA ALA A 162 0.36 -18.24 12.97
C ALA A 162 -0.82 -19.11 12.53
N PRO A 163 -1.52 -19.80 13.46
CA PRO A 163 -2.70 -20.56 13.12
C PRO A 163 -3.72 -19.64 12.43
N GLY A 164 -4.22 -20.06 11.27
CA GLY A 164 -5.14 -19.22 10.53
C GLY A 164 -5.33 -19.62 9.08
N ARG A 165 -6.07 -18.79 8.34
CA ARG A 165 -6.40 -19.02 6.95
C ARG A 165 -6.43 -17.71 6.18
N LEU A 166 -5.87 -17.74 4.98
CA LEU A 166 -6.00 -16.69 3.97
C LEU A 166 -6.86 -17.23 2.82
N GLU A 167 -7.87 -16.47 2.43
CA GLU A 167 -8.75 -16.73 1.29
C GLU A 167 -8.72 -15.52 0.36
N ILE A 168 -8.63 -15.77 -0.94
CA ILE A 168 -8.70 -14.75 -1.98
C ILE A 168 -9.68 -15.26 -3.04
N ALA A 169 -10.80 -14.57 -3.21
CA ALA A 169 -11.84 -14.99 -4.13
C ALA A 169 -11.36 -14.98 -5.59
N GLU A 170 -10.63 -13.93 -5.98
CA GLU A 170 -10.13 -13.79 -7.35
C GLU A 170 -8.80 -13.03 -7.41
N VAL A 171 -7.85 -13.54 -8.21
CA VAL A 171 -6.62 -12.83 -8.59
C VAL A 171 -6.62 -12.62 -10.10
N ARG A 172 -6.45 -11.38 -10.55
CA ARG A 172 -6.33 -11.03 -11.96
C ARG A 172 -5.02 -10.34 -12.24
N GLY A 173 -4.37 -10.72 -13.32
CA GLY A 173 -3.18 -10.04 -13.82
C GLY A 173 -3.27 -9.73 -15.30
N LYS A 174 -2.57 -8.69 -15.76
CA LYS A 174 -2.44 -8.32 -17.17
C LYS A 174 -1.03 -7.86 -17.49
N ALA A 175 -0.56 -8.21 -18.68
CA ALA A 175 0.76 -7.87 -19.20
C ALA A 175 1.86 -8.18 -18.15
N ILE A 176 1.91 -9.44 -17.72
CA ILE A 176 2.87 -9.93 -16.74
C ILE A 176 4.13 -10.35 -17.49
N SER A 177 5.26 -9.86 -17.02
CA SER A 177 6.57 -10.27 -17.50
C SER A 177 7.55 -10.40 -16.35
N ALA A 178 8.76 -10.85 -16.66
CA ALA A 178 9.82 -10.99 -15.67
C ALA A 178 10.14 -9.67 -14.93
N ASP A 179 10.09 -8.52 -15.62
CA ASP A 179 10.51 -7.21 -15.08
C ASP A 179 9.36 -6.21 -14.91
N ALA A 180 8.23 -6.43 -15.57
CA ALA A 180 7.09 -5.53 -15.54
C ALA A 180 5.76 -6.27 -15.37
N LEU A 181 4.81 -5.62 -14.70
CA LEU A 181 3.44 -6.07 -14.50
C LEU A 181 2.50 -4.90 -14.77
N GLY A 182 1.68 -5.01 -15.81
CA GLY A 182 0.77 -3.95 -16.22
C GLY A 182 -0.36 -3.72 -15.23
N MET A 183 -1.01 -4.80 -14.76
CA MET A 183 -2.01 -4.74 -13.69
C MET A 183 -2.02 -6.04 -12.88
N LEU A 184 -2.18 -5.93 -11.56
CA LEU A 184 -2.46 -7.03 -10.64
C LEU A 184 -3.56 -6.62 -9.68
N GLU A 185 -4.58 -7.46 -9.55
CA GLU A 185 -5.75 -7.20 -8.73
C GLU A 185 -6.09 -8.43 -7.91
N PHE A 186 -6.29 -8.23 -6.61
CA PHE A 186 -6.81 -9.21 -5.67
C PHE A 186 -8.20 -8.74 -5.24
N SER A 187 -9.19 -9.62 -5.34
CA SER A 187 -10.57 -9.32 -4.94
C SER A 187 -11.06 -10.32 -3.91
N GLY A 188 -11.81 -9.83 -2.92
CA GLY A 188 -12.35 -10.64 -1.83
C GLY A 188 -11.25 -11.31 -1.01
N VAL A 189 -10.27 -10.53 -0.56
CA VAL A 189 -9.22 -11.00 0.34
C VAL A 189 -9.80 -11.08 1.75
N ALA A 190 -9.75 -12.26 2.36
CA ALA A 190 -10.16 -12.49 3.73
C ALA A 190 -9.07 -13.29 4.45
N MET A 191 -8.64 -12.80 5.59
CA MET A 191 -7.66 -13.48 6.44
C MET A 191 -8.24 -13.60 7.85
N HIS A 192 -8.09 -14.76 8.46
CA HIS A 192 -8.34 -14.99 9.87
C HIS A 192 -7.10 -15.62 10.48
N GLY A 193 -6.65 -15.13 11.63
CA GLY A 193 -5.49 -15.69 12.29
C GLY A 193 -5.50 -15.47 13.79
N GLU A 194 -4.77 -16.33 14.48
CA GLU A 194 -4.47 -16.25 15.90
C GLU A 194 -3.02 -15.81 16.08
N ASP A 195 -2.77 -14.87 16.99
CA ASP A 195 -1.40 -14.40 17.31
C ASP A 195 -0.62 -13.83 16.10
N LEU A 196 -1.25 -12.94 15.32
CA LEU A 196 -0.64 -12.25 14.16
C LEU A 196 0.37 -11.15 14.59
N GLY A 197 1.25 -11.47 15.54
CA GLY A 197 2.21 -10.55 16.12
C GLY A 197 1.54 -9.37 16.83
N ASP A 198 1.89 -8.15 16.43
CA ASP A 198 1.39 -6.92 17.05
C ASP A 198 -0.12 -6.71 16.86
N LEU A 199 -0.75 -7.40 15.90
CA LEU A 199 -2.20 -7.33 15.66
C LEU A 199 -3.01 -8.30 16.53
N GLY A 200 -2.36 -9.25 17.22
CA GLY A 200 -3.03 -10.27 18.02
C GLY A 200 -3.91 -11.20 17.16
N SER A 201 -4.97 -11.75 17.77
CA SER A 201 -5.91 -12.60 17.03
C SER A 201 -7.01 -11.76 16.39
N GLY A 202 -7.44 -12.11 15.19
CA GLY A 202 -8.43 -11.31 14.48
C GLY A 202 -8.77 -11.77 13.08
N SER A 203 -9.52 -10.91 12.40
CA SER A 203 -9.88 -11.04 11.00
C SER A 203 -9.59 -9.75 10.24
N PHE A 204 -9.24 -9.92 8.98
CA PHE A 204 -8.89 -8.87 8.06
C PHE A 204 -9.59 -9.13 6.73
N ILE A 205 -10.28 -8.12 6.21
CA ILE A 205 -11.00 -8.23 4.94
C ILE A 205 -10.58 -7.04 4.08
N ILE A 206 -10.32 -7.30 2.80
CA ILE A 206 -10.22 -6.27 1.77
C ILE A 206 -11.06 -6.71 0.58
N ASP A 207 -12.01 -5.86 0.17
CA ASP A 207 -12.81 -6.15 -1.02
C ASP A 207 -11.96 -6.15 -2.28
N ARG A 208 -11.04 -5.18 -2.40
CA ARG A 208 -10.18 -5.05 -3.57
C ARG A 208 -8.83 -4.37 -3.29
N ILE A 209 -7.77 -4.96 -3.84
CA ILE A 209 -6.44 -4.34 -3.96
C ILE A 209 -6.04 -4.40 -5.42
N ARG A 210 -5.57 -3.29 -5.99
CA ARG A 210 -5.11 -3.21 -7.37
C ARG A 210 -3.84 -2.41 -7.48
N PHE A 211 -2.88 -2.95 -8.21
CA PHE A 211 -1.63 -2.31 -8.59
C PHE A 211 -1.60 -2.14 -10.11
N GLU A 212 -1.08 -1.01 -10.57
CA GLU A 212 -0.92 -0.71 -11.99
C GLU A 212 0.49 -0.21 -12.31
N ASP A 213 0.99 -0.61 -13.48
CA ASP A 213 2.26 -0.18 -14.05
C ASP A 213 3.47 -0.43 -13.12
N LEU A 214 3.58 -1.64 -12.58
CA LEU A 214 4.76 -2.09 -11.84
C LEU A 214 5.91 -2.40 -12.81
N ARG A 215 7.08 -1.79 -12.59
CA ARG A 215 8.28 -1.94 -13.46
C ARG A 215 9.56 -1.98 -12.64
N GLY A 216 10.64 -2.51 -13.24
CA GLY A 216 11.95 -2.60 -12.59
C GLY A 216 11.98 -3.65 -11.48
N MET A 217 11.15 -4.70 -11.59
CA MET A 217 11.05 -5.77 -10.59
C MET A 217 12.30 -6.66 -10.60
N GLN A 218 13.00 -6.73 -11.75
CA GLN A 218 14.23 -7.50 -11.94
C GLN A 218 15.38 -6.64 -12.45
N GLY A 219 16.32 -6.31 -11.56
CA GLY A 219 17.63 -5.77 -11.97
C GLY A 219 18.16 -4.64 -11.09
N GLN A 220 19.04 -3.82 -11.67
CA GLN A 220 19.55 -2.58 -11.06
C GLN A 220 18.70 -1.35 -11.44
N GLN A 221 17.62 -1.54 -12.20
CA GLN A 221 16.68 -0.46 -12.48
C GLN A 221 15.86 -0.14 -11.23
N GLU A 222 15.42 1.10 -11.12
CA GLU A 222 14.61 1.55 -10.00
C GLU A 222 13.20 0.96 -10.08
N GLU A 223 12.72 0.39 -8.96
CA GLU A 223 11.34 -0.08 -8.82
C GLU A 223 10.38 1.10 -9.02
N HIS A 224 9.38 0.93 -9.88
CA HIS A 224 8.35 1.92 -10.13
C HIS A 224 6.96 1.28 -9.98
N LEU A 225 6.06 2.03 -9.36
CA LEU A 225 4.65 1.75 -9.23
C LEU A 225 3.90 2.96 -9.81
N GLY A 226 3.04 2.75 -10.81
CA GLY A 226 2.24 3.83 -11.39
C GLY A 226 1.08 4.21 -10.48
N ALA A 227 0.25 3.24 -10.10
CA ALA A 227 -0.89 3.49 -9.21
C ALA A 227 -1.20 2.30 -8.30
N MET A 228 -1.77 2.61 -7.13
CA MET A 228 -2.33 1.64 -6.18
C MET A 228 -3.74 2.05 -5.79
N LEU A 229 -4.64 1.08 -5.69
CA LEU A 229 -5.99 1.24 -5.17
C LEU A 229 -6.28 0.14 -4.16
N LEU A 230 -6.76 0.51 -2.98
CA LEU A 230 -7.28 -0.39 -1.96
C LEU A 230 -8.68 0.10 -1.59
N GLU A 231 -9.67 -0.78 -1.63
CA GLU A 231 -11.09 -0.48 -1.40
C GLU A 231 -11.65 -1.38 -0.31
N ASN A 232 -12.43 -0.77 0.60
CA ASN A 232 -13.16 -1.42 1.68
C ASN A 232 -12.31 -2.42 2.48
N MET A 233 -11.31 -1.89 3.18
CA MET A 233 -10.55 -2.67 4.16
C MET A 233 -11.24 -2.62 5.52
N ALA A 234 -11.35 -3.76 6.18
CA ALA A 234 -11.83 -3.88 7.55
C ALA A 234 -10.87 -4.76 8.36
N ILE A 235 -10.55 -4.30 9.57
CA ILE A 235 -9.72 -5.00 10.54
C ILE A 235 -10.53 -5.15 11.81
N GLU A 236 -10.72 -6.39 12.25
CA GLU A 236 -11.28 -6.70 13.56
C GLU A 236 -10.34 -7.63 14.31
N SER A 237 -9.50 -7.07 15.17
CA SER A 237 -8.59 -7.82 16.03
C SER A 237 -8.76 -7.48 17.51
N ASP A 238 -8.04 -8.22 18.36
CA ASP A 238 -8.02 -8.01 19.81
C ASP A 238 -7.47 -6.64 20.22
N VAL A 239 -6.71 -5.97 19.35
CA VAL A 239 -6.06 -4.68 19.64
C VAL A 239 -6.51 -3.54 18.72
N LEU A 240 -6.99 -3.85 17.52
CA LEU A 240 -7.33 -2.86 16.50
C LEU A 240 -8.69 -3.17 15.88
N VAL A 241 -9.56 -2.17 15.87
CA VAL A 241 -10.81 -2.21 15.11
C VAL A 241 -10.83 -0.98 14.20
N ALA A 242 -10.69 -1.22 12.90
CA ALA A 242 -10.55 -0.17 11.91
C ALA A 242 -11.25 -0.53 10.60
N THR A 243 -11.78 0.49 9.93
CA THR A 243 -12.25 0.39 8.54
C THR A 243 -11.63 1.49 7.70
N LEU A 244 -11.41 1.22 6.43
CA LEU A 244 -10.93 2.18 5.44
C LEU A 244 -11.75 1.98 4.17
N ASP A 245 -12.49 3.02 3.77
CA ASP A 245 -13.30 2.96 2.57
C ASP A 245 -12.42 2.92 1.32
N ARG A 246 -11.40 3.80 1.27
CA ARG A 246 -10.51 3.86 0.10
C ARG A 246 -9.13 4.41 0.40
N LEU A 247 -8.11 3.77 -0.14
CA LEU A 247 -6.76 4.33 -0.32
C LEU A 247 -6.42 4.32 -1.80
N ARG A 248 -6.05 5.49 -2.34
CA ARG A 248 -5.53 5.64 -3.70
C ARG A 248 -4.14 6.25 -3.65
N VAL A 249 -3.22 5.70 -4.40
CA VAL A 249 -1.90 6.27 -4.66
C VAL A 249 -1.75 6.41 -6.16
N ASP A 250 -1.34 7.58 -6.61
CA ASP A 250 -0.97 7.87 -7.99
C ASP A 250 0.42 8.47 -7.98
N SER A 251 1.36 7.75 -8.60
CA SER A 251 2.77 8.14 -8.71
C SER A 251 3.19 8.34 -10.16
N ASP A 252 2.25 8.29 -11.12
CA ASP A 252 2.54 8.51 -12.53
C ASP A 252 2.44 9.99 -12.90
N PHE A 253 3.48 10.76 -12.60
CA PHE A 253 3.55 12.19 -12.91
C PHE A 253 3.70 12.52 -14.42
N LYS A 254 3.35 11.59 -15.34
CA LYS A 254 3.41 11.83 -16.80
C LYS A 254 2.48 12.95 -17.26
N ASP A 255 1.35 13.13 -16.58
CA ASP A 255 0.41 14.23 -16.81
C ASP A 255 0.72 15.48 -15.96
N GLY A 256 1.78 15.41 -15.15
CA GLY A 256 2.21 16.48 -14.25
C GLY A 256 1.53 16.45 -12.89
N GLU A 257 0.70 15.46 -12.57
CA GLU A 257 -0.01 15.35 -11.30
C GLU A 257 0.23 13.99 -10.64
N GLY A 258 0.05 13.94 -9.32
CA GLY A 258 0.18 12.72 -8.54
C GLY A 258 -0.28 12.95 -7.10
N GLY A 259 -0.53 11.89 -6.36
CA GLY A 259 -1.04 12.07 -5.01
C GLY A 259 -1.38 10.81 -4.23
N VAL A 260 -1.80 11.05 -3.00
CA VAL A 260 -2.27 10.03 -2.06
C VAL A 260 -3.61 10.50 -1.49
N TRP A 261 -4.61 9.63 -1.54
CA TRP A 261 -5.95 9.88 -1.03
C TRP A 261 -6.34 8.76 -0.08
N ILE A 262 -6.65 9.12 1.16
CA ILE A 262 -7.18 8.27 2.22
C ILE A 262 -8.59 8.78 2.51
N GLU A 263 -9.59 8.02 2.12
CA GLU A 263 -11.00 8.36 2.32
C GLU A 263 -11.56 7.49 3.44
N THR A 264 -12.04 8.15 4.50
CA THR A 264 -12.77 7.55 5.62
C THR A 264 -12.01 6.38 6.26
N LEU A 265 -10.84 6.67 6.83
CA LEU A 265 -10.19 5.79 7.80
C LEU A 265 -10.91 5.97 9.15
N GLU A 266 -11.70 4.98 9.57
CA GLU A 266 -12.41 4.98 10.84
C GLU A 266 -11.74 4.02 11.84
N LEU A 267 -11.47 4.49 13.06
CA LEU A 267 -11.08 3.66 14.21
C LEU A 267 -12.22 3.61 15.21
N ASP A 268 -12.69 2.40 15.57
CA ASP A 268 -13.70 2.20 16.61
C ASP A 268 -13.03 2.15 17.99
N LEU A 269 -12.78 3.35 18.54
CA LEU A 269 -12.14 3.50 19.85
C LEU A 269 -12.99 2.87 20.96
N ASN A 270 -14.32 2.89 20.87
CA ASN A 270 -15.20 2.27 21.86
C ASN A 270 -14.97 0.75 21.94
N ARG A 271 -14.87 0.09 20.79
CA ARG A 271 -14.61 -1.35 20.72
C ARG A 271 -13.18 -1.66 21.17
N MET A 272 -12.19 -0.87 20.75
CA MET A 272 -10.80 -1.00 21.23
C MET A 272 -10.69 -0.83 22.76
N ILE A 273 -11.38 0.16 23.35
CA ILE A 273 -11.45 0.37 24.81
C ILE A 273 -12.07 -0.84 25.52
N ALA A 274 -13.08 -1.48 24.91
CA ALA A 274 -13.74 -2.65 25.50
C ALA A 274 -12.81 -3.88 25.54
N LEU A 275 -11.91 -4.00 24.56
CA LEU A 275 -10.92 -5.06 24.44
C LEU A 275 -9.68 -4.81 25.32
N ALA A 276 -9.32 -3.54 25.55
CA ALA A 276 -8.15 -3.17 26.34
C ALA A 276 -8.18 -3.68 27.81
N PRO A 277 -7.00 -3.83 28.46
CA PRO A 277 -6.89 -4.18 29.87
C PRO A 277 -7.67 -3.22 30.79
N PRO A 278 -8.35 -3.69 31.86
CA PRO A 278 -9.16 -2.84 32.74
C PRO A 278 -8.44 -1.62 33.32
N SER A 279 -7.12 -1.70 33.52
CA SER A 279 -6.28 -0.61 34.02
C SER A 279 -6.16 0.57 33.05
N GLU A 280 -6.24 0.34 31.75
CA GLU A 280 -5.98 1.34 30.70
C GLU A 280 -7.27 2.01 30.20
N ARG A 281 -8.42 1.36 30.39
CA ARG A 281 -9.70 1.80 29.83
C ARG A 281 -10.11 3.21 30.25
N THR A 282 -9.73 3.67 31.44
CA THR A 282 -10.09 5.02 31.91
C THR A 282 -9.33 6.09 31.14
N GLU A 283 -8.03 5.90 30.92
CA GLU A 283 -7.18 6.82 30.15
C GLU A 283 -7.57 6.81 28.68
N MET A 284 -7.78 5.62 28.09
CA MET A 284 -8.23 5.51 26.70
C MET A 284 -9.60 6.18 26.49
N ARG A 285 -10.55 6.07 27.43
CA ARG A 285 -11.84 6.79 27.34
C ARG A 285 -11.65 8.30 27.40
N MET A 286 -10.72 8.79 28.21
CA MET A 286 -10.43 10.21 28.27
C MET A 286 -9.91 10.72 26.91
N ILE A 287 -8.93 10.03 26.34
CA ILE A 287 -8.37 10.35 25.01
C ILE A 287 -9.46 10.25 23.93
N SER A 288 -10.24 9.17 23.93
CA SER A 288 -11.34 8.98 22.99
C SER A 288 -12.36 10.12 23.05
N ASN A 289 -12.78 10.54 24.24
CA ASN A 289 -13.72 11.64 24.40
C ASN A 289 -13.15 12.97 23.88
N VAL A 290 -11.87 13.23 24.10
CA VAL A 290 -11.19 14.43 23.60
C VAL A 290 -11.09 14.43 22.08
N LEU A 291 -10.86 13.28 21.46
CA LEU A 291 -10.67 13.17 20.01
C LEU A 291 -11.98 13.03 19.22
N THR A 292 -13.05 12.50 19.83
CA THR A 292 -14.25 12.05 19.09
C THR A 292 -15.55 12.69 19.57
N ASP A 293 -15.46 13.64 20.50
CA ASP A 293 -16.61 14.28 21.18
C ASP A 293 -17.55 13.27 21.85
N GLY A 294 -16.98 12.14 22.27
CA GLY A 294 -17.73 11.04 22.90
C GLY A 294 -18.46 10.12 21.93
N SER A 295 -18.34 10.30 20.60
CA SER A 295 -18.84 9.32 19.62
C SER A 295 -18.09 7.99 19.75
N GLY A 296 -16.83 8.04 20.16
CA GLY A 296 -15.92 6.92 20.26
C GLY A 296 -15.52 6.32 18.92
N LYS A 297 -15.71 7.08 17.83
CA LYS A 297 -15.23 6.77 16.48
C LYS A 297 -14.33 7.90 16.01
N LEU A 298 -13.09 7.57 15.66
CA LEU A 298 -12.14 8.52 15.08
C LEU A 298 -12.17 8.35 13.57
N VAL A 299 -12.59 9.38 12.82
CA VAL A 299 -12.63 9.33 11.36
C VAL A 299 -11.61 10.30 10.78
N LEU A 300 -10.75 9.80 9.91
CA LEU A 300 -9.70 10.55 9.23
C LEU A 300 -9.89 10.50 7.71
N ASP A 301 -9.83 11.66 7.09
CA ASP A 301 -9.74 11.87 5.65
C ASP A 301 -8.44 12.61 5.34
N ALA A 302 -7.66 12.14 4.38
CA ALA A 302 -6.41 12.80 4.00
C ALA A 302 -6.21 12.80 2.48
N HIS A 303 -5.88 13.96 1.93
CA HIS A 303 -5.65 14.21 0.52
C HIS A 303 -4.30 14.90 0.39
N PHE A 304 -3.39 14.32 -0.38
CA PHE A 304 -2.08 14.88 -0.68
C PHE A 304 -1.93 14.91 -2.19
N GLU A 305 -2.00 16.09 -2.79
CA GLU A 305 -1.89 16.27 -4.23
C GLU A 305 -0.64 17.10 -4.52
N GLY A 306 0.16 16.61 -5.46
CA GLY A 306 1.34 17.28 -5.98
C GLY A 306 1.17 17.53 -7.47
N ARG A 307 1.60 18.70 -7.91
CA ARG A 307 1.59 19.11 -9.31
C ARG A 307 2.95 19.65 -9.70
N TRP A 308 3.41 19.26 -10.88
CA TRP A 308 4.61 19.77 -11.50
C TRP A 308 4.31 20.27 -12.91
N ASP A 309 4.49 21.58 -13.12
CA ASP A 309 4.31 22.22 -14.44
C ASP A 309 5.65 22.77 -14.95
N GLU A 310 6.11 22.28 -16.11
CA GLU A 310 7.38 22.71 -16.71
C GLU A 310 7.14 23.87 -17.69
N GLN A 311 7.77 25.01 -17.43
CA GLN A 311 7.73 26.20 -18.29
C GLN A 311 9.09 26.45 -18.95
N GLU A 312 9.15 27.37 -19.93
CA GLU A 312 10.37 27.62 -20.73
C GLU A 312 11.60 28.03 -19.89
N SER A 313 11.41 28.67 -18.73
CA SER A 313 12.50 29.23 -17.93
C SER A 313 12.58 28.73 -16.48
N HIS A 314 11.55 28.04 -16.01
CA HIS A 314 11.41 27.55 -14.64
C HIS A 314 10.32 26.46 -14.60
N SER A 315 10.21 25.75 -13.49
CA SER A 315 9.07 24.87 -13.20
C SER A 315 8.21 25.48 -12.10
N VAL A 316 6.95 25.10 -12.03
CA VAL A 316 6.07 25.43 -10.92
C VAL A 316 5.74 24.13 -10.19
N LEU A 317 6.19 24.05 -8.94
CA LEU A 317 5.84 22.99 -8.02
C LEU A 317 4.66 23.46 -7.18
N GLY A 318 3.52 22.79 -7.31
CA GLY A 318 2.33 23.08 -6.53
C GLY A 318 1.84 21.87 -5.76
N GLY A 319 1.03 22.10 -4.73
CA GLY A 319 0.30 21.03 -4.09
C GLY A 319 -0.80 21.51 -3.14
N ASP A 320 -1.75 20.63 -2.89
CA ASP A 320 -2.82 20.76 -1.90
C ASP A 320 -2.72 19.56 -0.96
N ILE A 321 -2.50 19.86 0.32
CA ILE A 321 -2.55 18.90 1.40
C ILE A 321 -3.77 19.23 2.25
N ARG A 322 -4.62 18.25 2.49
CA ARG A 322 -5.76 18.35 3.39
C ARG A 322 -5.83 17.13 4.29
N ILE A 323 -5.86 17.35 5.59
CA ILE A 323 -6.06 16.31 6.59
C ILE A 323 -7.23 16.75 7.45
N THR A 324 -8.25 15.91 7.57
CA THR A 324 -9.41 16.16 8.41
C THR A 324 -9.56 15.01 9.37
N ILE A 325 -9.56 15.31 10.66
CA ILE A 325 -9.96 14.40 11.73
C ILE A 325 -11.33 14.90 12.18
N ARG A 326 -12.37 14.16 11.79
CA ARG A 326 -13.76 14.55 12.02
C ARG A 326 -14.02 14.81 13.50
N ASP A 327 -14.77 15.87 13.78
CA ASP A 327 -15.14 16.29 15.14
C ASP A 327 -13.92 16.64 15.99
N ALA A 328 -12.74 16.87 15.38
CA ALA A 328 -11.51 17.26 16.07
C ALA A 328 -10.82 18.44 15.41
N MET A 329 -10.24 18.26 14.23
CA MET A 329 -9.45 19.28 13.57
C MET A 329 -9.32 19.06 12.07
N GLY A 330 -9.22 20.16 11.33
CA GLY A 330 -8.83 20.19 9.92
C GLY A 330 -7.51 20.93 9.73
N LEU A 331 -6.64 20.40 8.90
CA LEU A 331 -5.41 21.05 8.46
C LEU A 331 -5.43 21.10 6.94
N SER A 332 -5.19 22.27 6.35
CA SER A 332 -4.87 22.37 4.94
C SER A 332 -3.60 23.16 4.70
N PHE A 333 -2.79 22.71 3.76
CA PHE A 333 -1.57 23.37 3.35
C PHE A 333 -1.49 23.37 1.82
N ASN A 334 -1.49 24.57 1.26
CA ASN A 334 -1.36 24.78 -0.17
C ASN A 334 -0.05 25.50 -0.44
N TYR A 335 0.61 25.13 -1.53
CA TYR A 335 1.83 25.79 -1.96
C TYR A 335 1.86 25.92 -3.48
N ASP A 336 2.44 27.02 -3.95
CA ASP A 336 2.76 27.28 -5.35
C ASP A 336 4.15 27.92 -5.40
N LEU A 337 5.12 27.12 -5.85
CA LEU A 337 6.54 27.40 -5.77
C LEU A 337 7.16 27.38 -7.17
N PRO A 338 7.41 28.56 -7.77
CA PRO A 338 8.23 28.68 -8.96
C PRO A 338 9.69 28.31 -8.63
N VAL A 339 10.21 27.25 -9.24
CA VAL A 339 11.54 26.70 -8.97
C VAL A 339 12.40 26.61 -10.22
N VAL A 340 13.70 26.85 -10.07
CA VAL A 340 14.72 26.58 -11.08
C VAL A 340 15.59 25.45 -10.57
N LEU A 341 15.48 24.30 -11.25
CA LEU A 341 16.28 23.13 -10.94
C LEU A 341 17.76 23.33 -11.32
N PRO A 342 18.69 22.62 -10.66
CA PRO A 342 20.08 22.57 -11.07
C PRO A 342 20.25 22.18 -12.55
N LYS A 343 21.33 22.64 -13.19
CA LYS A 343 21.58 22.34 -14.61
C LYS A 343 21.57 20.84 -14.88
N ASN A 344 20.81 20.44 -15.90
CA ASN A 344 20.60 19.06 -16.35
C ASN A 344 19.77 18.18 -15.38
N ALA A 345 19.16 18.74 -14.34
CA ALA A 345 18.17 18.01 -13.54
C ALA A 345 16.79 18.18 -14.16
N THR A 346 16.06 17.06 -14.27
CA THR A 346 14.65 17.03 -14.67
C THR A 346 13.75 17.05 -13.43
N PRO A 347 12.46 17.38 -13.59
CA PRO A 347 11.45 17.23 -12.53
C PRO A 347 11.45 15.83 -11.89
N MET A 348 11.55 14.80 -12.73
CA MET A 348 11.59 13.41 -12.28
C MET A 348 12.85 13.11 -11.47
N ASP A 349 14.00 13.71 -11.80
CA ASP A 349 15.21 13.57 -10.98
C ASP A 349 15.02 14.20 -9.60
N ALA A 350 14.35 15.36 -9.52
CA ALA A 350 14.11 16.08 -8.28
C ALA A 350 13.12 15.37 -7.33
N LEU A 351 12.09 14.72 -7.87
CA LEU A 351 11.17 13.89 -7.08
C LEU A 351 11.84 12.62 -6.53
N ARG A 352 12.87 12.12 -7.21
CA ARG A 352 13.63 10.92 -6.81
C ARG A 352 14.76 11.24 -5.82
N ASP A 353 15.38 12.41 -5.96
CA ASP A 353 16.48 12.86 -5.11
C ASP A 353 16.16 14.22 -4.48
N THR A 354 15.74 14.18 -3.22
CA THR A 354 15.37 15.38 -2.45
C THR A 354 16.50 16.41 -2.35
N ARG A 355 17.77 16.00 -2.53
CA ARG A 355 18.92 16.92 -2.54
C ARG A 355 18.89 17.87 -3.74
N LEU A 356 18.26 17.48 -4.85
CA LEU A 356 18.08 18.34 -6.01
C LEU A 356 17.03 19.43 -5.77
N LEU A 357 16.02 19.13 -4.93
CA LEU A 357 15.08 20.13 -4.45
C LEU A 357 15.77 21.10 -3.48
N ASP A 358 16.59 20.59 -2.55
CA ASP A 358 17.35 21.46 -1.63
C ASP A 358 18.25 22.46 -2.36
N ALA A 359 18.84 22.02 -3.49
CA ALA A 359 19.69 22.84 -4.35
C ALA A 359 18.93 23.71 -5.36
N ALA A 360 17.60 23.59 -5.44
CA ALA A 360 16.78 24.38 -6.35
C ALA A 360 16.71 25.84 -5.90
N THR A 361 16.68 26.75 -6.89
CA THR A 361 16.45 28.18 -6.62
C THR A 361 14.96 28.45 -6.68
N LEU A 362 14.40 29.00 -5.61
CA LEU A 362 13.02 29.47 -5.54
C LEU A 362 12.94 30.89 -6.08
N LEU A 363 11.97 31.15 -6.96
CA LEU A 363 11.73 32.46 -7.55
C LEU A 363 10.56 33.19 -6.86
N GLY A 364 10.53 33.15 -5.52
CA GLY A 364 9.36 33.50 -4.72
C GLY A 364 8.44 32.31 -4.51
N GLY A 365 7.14 32.59 -4.39
CA GLY A 365 6.10 31.60 -4.17
C GLY A 365 5.19 31.96 -3.00
N ASP A 366 4.04 31.29 -2.96
CA ASP A 366 3.01 31.49 -1.96
C ASP A 366 2.72 30.16 -1.25
N LEU A 367 2.63 30.24 0.07
CA LEU A 367 2.21 29.14 0.93
C LEU A 367 0.98 29.59 1.72
N ALA A 368 -0.01 28.72 1.85
CA ALA A 368 -1.19 28.96 2.68
C ALA A 368 -1.39 27.78 3.62
N LEU A 369 -1.32 28.02 4.93
CA LEU A 369 -1.65 27.05 5.97
C LEU A 369 -2.97 27.46 6.63
N THR A 370 -3.92 26.54 6.71
CA THR A 370 -5.18 26.74 7.43
C THR A 370 -5.35 25.66 8.48
N LEU A 371 -5.61 26.08 9.72
CA LEU A 371 -6.01 25.22 10.82
C LEU A 371 -7.48 25.51 11.14
N ASN A 372 -8.31 24.47 11.10
CA ASN A 372 -9.71 24.51 11.50
C ASN A 372 -9.84 23.75 12.82
N ASP A 373 -10.34 24.40 13.87
CA ASP A 373 -10.71 23.72 15.10
C ASP A 373 -12.16 23.23 14.97
N GLU A 374 -12.35 21.92 14.98
CA GLU A 374 -13.68 21.29 15.04
C GLU A 374 -14.05 20.91 16.48
N GLY A 375 -13.41 21.54 17.46
CA GLY A 375 -13.69 21.41 18.89
C GLY A 375 -12.59 20.72 19.69
N LEU A 376 -11.50 20.27 19.07
CA LEU A 376 -10.36 19.65 19.78
C LEU A 376 -9.74 20.62 20.78
N LEU A 377 -9.48 21.86 20.37
CA LEU A 377 -8.75 22.81 21.19
C LEU A 377 -9.55 23.20 22.44
N SER A 378 -10.85 23.44 22.29
CA SER A 378 -11.73 23.72 23.44
C SER A 378 -11.76 22.55 24.46
N ARG A 379 -11.84 21.29 23.98
CA ARG A 379 -11.80 20.10 24.85
C ARG A 379 -10.44 19.94 25.54
N LEU A 380 -9.35 20.25 24.87
CA LEU A 380 -8.01 20.27 25.47
C LEU A 380 -7.88 21.34 26.56
N VAL A 381 -8.51 22.51 26.39
CA VAL A 381 -8.56 23.56 27.42
C VAL A 381 -9.32 23.06 28.65
N THR A 382 -10.49 22.46 28.47
CA THR A 382 -11.27 21.87 29.58
C THR A 382 -10.48 20.79 30.31
N LEU A 383 -9.80 19.90 29.57
CA LEU A 383 -8.97 18.86 30.16
C LEU A 383 -7.79 19.45 30.94
N GLY A 384 -7.03 20.36 30.32
CA GLY A 384 -5.87 21.02 30.94
C GLY A 384 -6.23 21.78 32.21
N ALA A 385 -7.33 22.55 32.17
CA ALA A 385 -7.83 23.29 33.33
C ALA A 385 -8.20 22.34 34.48
N THR A 386 -8.85 21.22 34.15
CA THR A 386 -9.21 20.18 35.13
C THR A 386 -7.97 19.53 35.75
N MET A 387 -6.96 19.21 34.94
CA MET A 387 -5.71 18.60 35.41
C MET A 387 -4.88 19.54 36.28
N GLU A 388 -4.84 20.83 35.96
CA GLU A 388 -4.13 21.84 36.74
C GLU A 388 -4.92 22.34 37.96
N GLY A 389 -6.21 22.01 38.06
CA GLY A 389 -7.09 22.49 39.13
C GLY A 389 -7.37 24.00 39.06
N ILE A 390 -7.30 24.58 37.85
CA ILE A 390 -7.58 26.00 37.59
C ILE A 390 -8.83 26.13 36.71
N SER A 391 -9.33 27.36 36.53
CA SER A 391 -10.41 27.59 35.56
C SER A 391 -9.88 27.65 34.13
N GLU A 392 -10.73 27.32 33.15
CA GLU A 392 -10.41 27.46 31.71
C GLU A 392 -9.95 28.89 31.36
N ALA A 393 -10.62 29.90 31.93
CA ALA A 393 -10.23 31.30 31.76
C ALA A 393 -8.81 31.59 32.29
N GLN A 394 -8.40 30.96 33.38
CA GLN A 394 -7.03 31.09 33.89
C GLN A 394 -6.02 30.43 32.96
N LEU A 395 -6.33 29.25 32.40
CA LEU A 395 -5.47 28.56 31.45
C LEU A 395 -5.30 29.38 30.16
N ILE A 396 -6.40 29.91 29.60
CA ILE A 396 -6.36 30.76 28.41
C ILE A 396 -5.54 32.04 28.66
N GLU A 397 -5.69 32.69 29.83
CA GLU A 397 -4.90 33.87 30.16
C GLU A 397 -3.40 33.57 30.34
N GLN A 398 -3.05 32.37 30.84
CA GLN A 398 -1.66 31.91 30.83
C GLN A 398 -1.14 31.74 29.40
N ALA A 399 -1.90 31.07 28.52
CA ALA A 399 -1.54 30.91 27.11
C ALA A 399 -1.38 32.27 26.41
N ARG A 400 -2.28 33.22 26.65
CA ARG A 400 -2.21 34.59 26.15
C ARG A 400 -0.95 35.32 26.63
N THR A 401 -0.57 35.14 27.88
CA THR A 401 0.64 35.73 28.46
C THR A 401 1.89 35.14 27.82
N GLN A 402 1.93 33.81 27.62
CA GLN A 402 3.01 33.13 26.93
C GLN A 402 3.13 33.57 25.47
N ALA A 403 2.02 33.67 24.74
CA ALA A 403 1.98 34.15 23.35
C ALA A 403 2.60 35.55 23.19
N LYS A 404 2.26 36.48 24.10
CA LYS A 404 2.90 37.82 24.15
C LYS A 404 4.39 37.75 24.48
N GLY A 405 4.78 36.86 25.41
CA GLY A 405 6.18 36.61 25.76
C GLY A 405 7.02 36.14 24.57
N PHE A 406 6.50 35.18 23.80
CA PHE A 406 7.11 34.70 22.56
C PHE A 406 7.18 35.79 21.49
N GLY A 407 6.11 36.59 21.35
CA GLY A 407 6.10 37.75 20.46
C GLY A 407 7.21 38.76 20.74
N MET A 408 7.51 39.02 22.03
CA MET A 408 8.63 39.89 22.41
C MET A 408 10.01 39.31 22.03
N MET A 409 10.14 37.99 21.92
CA MET A 409 11.40 37.32 21.56
C MET A 409 11.58 37.16 20.05
N PHE A 410 10.50 36.82 19.32
CA PHE A 410 10.54 36.39 17.92
C PHE A 410 9.88 37.36 16.94
N GLY A 411 9.29 38.46 17.41
CA GLY A 411 8.71 39.51 16.57
C GLY A 411 7.17 39.48 16.48
N PRO A 412 6.57 40.50 15.84
CA PRO A 412 5.12 40.69 15.76
C PRO A 412 4.41 39.59 14.93
N GLU A 413 5.08 38.99 13.96
CA GLU A 413 4.57 37.89 13.14
C GLU A 413 4.32 36.65 14.01
N ALA A 414 5.34 36.23 14.77
CA ALA A 414 5.23 35.12 15.72
C ALA A 414 4.16 35.40 16.79
N GLN A 415 4.08 36.65 17.27
CA GLN A 415 3.02 37.04 18.21
C GLN A 415 1.63 36.83 17.60
N SER A 416 1.43 37.24 16.35
CA SER A 416 0.13 37.14 15.66
C SER A 416 -0.32 35.69 15.52
N VAL A 417 0.57 34.77 15.15
CA VAL A 417 0.27 33.34 15.07
C VAL A 417 -0.14 32.79 16.43
N MET A 418 0.67 33.03 17.47
CA MET A 418 0.40 32.53 18.82
C MET A 418 -0.90 33.11 19.39
N MET A 419 -1.19 34.38 19.13
CA MET A 419 -2.43 35.02 19.53
C MET A 419 -3.63 34.44 18.78
N GLY A 420 -3.50 34.14 17.49
CA GLY A 420 -4.55 33.47 16.73
C GLY A 420 -4.85 32.06 17.26
N MET A 421 -3.83 31.30 17.68
CA MET A 421 -4.05 30.03 18.38
C MET A 421 -4.78 30.21 19.72
N VAL A 422 -4.48 31.28 20.47
CA VAL A 422 -5.21 31.62 21.70
C VAL A 422 -6.68 31.95 21.40
N GLU A 423 -6.97 32.63 20.29
CA GLU A 423 -8.34 32.91 19.86
C GLU A 423 -9.13 31.64 19.53
N LEU A 424 -8.46 30.64 18.93
CA LEU A 424 -9.04 29.30 18.73
C LEU A 424 -9.28 28.57 20.07
N LEU A 425 -8.29 28.57 20.97
CA LEU A 425 -8.42 27.95 22.31
C LEU A 425 -9.57 28.56 23.13
N GLU A 426 -9.79 29.86 22.98
CA GLU A 426 -10.89 30.60 23.62
C GLU A 426 -12.25 30.31 22.97
N GLY A 427 -12.28 29.72 21.76
CA GLY A 427 -13.49 29.53 20.96
C GLY A 427 -14.04 30.83 20.36
N SER A 428 -13.23 31.89 20.36
CA SER A 428 -13.57 33.18 19.73
C SER A 428 -13.35 33.17 18.21
N ALA A 429 -12.54 32.23 17.74
CA ALA A 429 -12.34 31.89 16.34
C ALA A 429 -12.44 30.36 16.20
N SER A 430 -12.78 29.91 14.99
CA SER A 430 -12.85 28.50 14.58
C SER A 430 -11.79 28.14 13.53
N GLN A 431 -11.18 29.16 12.90
CA GLN A 431 -10.19 28.97 11.86
C GLN A 431 -9.02 29.95 12.03
N LEU A 432 -7.79 29.47 11.81
CA LEU A 432 -6.56 30.25 11.71
C LEU A 432 -5.96 30.05 10.32
N MET A 433 -5.72 31.15 9.60
CA MET A 433 -5.12 31.14 8.27
C MET A 433 -3.78 31.88 8.31
N LEU A 434 -2.74 31.26 7.77
CA LEU A 434 -1.41 31.81 7.59
C LEU A 434 -1.11 31.86 6.09
N ASN A 435 -0.97 33.06 5.54
CA ASN A 435 -0.48 33.25 4.17
C ASN A 435 0.97 33.72 4.23
N ILE A 436 1.86 33.00 3.57
CA ILE A 436 3.30 33.24 3.58
C ILE A 436 3.74 33.47 2.13
N THR A 437 4.30 34.64 1.86
CA THR A 437 4.93 34.93 0.57
C THR A 437 6.45 34.87 0.72
N LEU A 438 7.10 34.12 -0.16
CA LEU A 438 8.53 33.94 -0.19
C LEU A 438 9.24 35.10 -0.93
N PRO A 439 10.46 35.48 -0.52
CA PRO A 439 11.34 36.38 -1.27
C PRO A 439 11.58 35.97 -2.72
N ALA A 440 11.76 36.96 -3.60
CA ALA A 440 11.89 36.78 -5.05
C ALA A 440 13.05 35.86 -5.50
N GLU A 441 14.11 35.72 -4.70
CA GLU A 441 15.17 34.73 -4.93
C GLU A 441 15.60 34.14 -3.59
N SER A 442 15.43 32.83 -3.44
CA SER A 442 15.87 32.08 -2.25
C SER A 442 16.20 30.62 -2.61
N ASN A 443 16.59 29.82 -1.62
CA ASN A 443 16.71 28.36 -1.77
C ASN A 443 16.05 27.67 -0.56
N LEU A 444 15.63 26.42 -0.73
CA LEU A 444 14.98 25.65 0.34
C LEU A 444 15.91 25.44 1.54
N GLN A 445 17.21 25.24 1.28
CA GLN A 445 18.22 25.03 2.32
C GLN A 445 18.36 26.22 3.29
N THR A 446 18.23 27.47 2.83
CA THR A 446 18.32 28.68 3.67
C THR A 446 17.25 28.67 4.76
N TYR A 447 16.07 28.11 4.46
CA TYR A 447 14.97 28.03 5.41
C TYR A 447 15.10 26.89 6.41
N ALA A 448 15.82 25.83 6.05
CA ALA A 448 16.12 24.72 6.96
C ALA A 448 17.23 25.06 7.97
N GLU A 449 18.20 25.90 7.60
CA GLU A 449 19.38 26.20 8.41
C GLU A 449 19.15 27.30 9.47
N ASP A 450 18.26 28.28 9.23
CA ASP A 450 17.94 29.34 10.20
C ASP A 450 16.42 29.55 10.38
N PRO A 451 15.72 28.60 11.04
CA PRO A 451 14.28 28.70 11.28
C PRO A 451 13.89 29.89 12.17
N LEU A 452 14.83 30.45 12.95
CA LEU A 452 14.57 31.56 13.86
C LEU A 452 14.70 32.93 13.18
N GLY A 453 15.44 33.02 12.06
CA GLY A 453 15.54 34.19 11.20
C GLY A 453 14.38 34.35 10.20
N LEU A 454 13.58 33.29 10.00
CA LEU A 454 12.45 33.25 9.05
C LEU A 454 11.42 34.38 9.22
N PRO A 455 10.96 34.73 10.43
CA PRO A 455 9.88 35.71 10.59
C PRO A 455 10.22 37.09 10.03
N GLY A 456 11.50 37.47 9.99
CA GLY A 456 11.96 38.73 9.40
C GLY A 456 12.26 38.68 7.90
N GLN A 457 12.27 37.49 7.29
CA GLN A 457 12.58 37.27 5.88
C GLN A 457 11.35 36.89 5.04
N LEU A 458 10.26 36.46 5.70
CA LEU A 458 9.02 36.04 5.08
C LEU A 458 7.93 37.10 5.28
N SER A 459 7.10 37.31 4.26
CA SER A 459 5.90 38.13 4.43
C SER A 459 4.77 37.24 4.93
N LEU A 460 4.48 37.31 6.23
CA LEU A 460 3.42 36.55 6.88
C LEU A 460 2.17 37.42 7.09
N GLN A 461 1.01 36.90 6.67
CA GLN A 461 -0.30 37.44 7.03
C GLN A 461 -1.05 36.39 7.85
N VAL A 462 -1.64 36.81 8.97
CA VAL A 462 -2.39 35.96 9.89
C VAL A 462 -3.83 36.46 9.94
N GLU A 463 -4.78 35.57 9.69
CA GLU A 463 -6.21 35.83 9.83
C GLU A 463 -6.86 34.79 10.75
N THR A 464 -7.80 35.22 11.58
CA THR A 464 -8.68 34.35 12.36
C THR A 464 -10.14 34.60 11.99
N ARG A 465 -10.98 33.55 12.01
CA ARG A 465 -12.39 33.62 11.63
C ARG A 465 -13.32 32.90 12.58
#